data_AF-A0A850G4V3-F1
#
_entry.id   AF-A0A850G4V3-F1
#
_cell.length_a   1.000
_cell.length_b   1.000
_cell.length_c   1.000
_cell.angle_alpha   90.00
_cell.angle_beta   90.00
_cell.angle_gamma   90.00
#
_symmetry.space_group_name_H-M   'P 1'
#
loop_
_entity.id
_entity.type
_entity.pdbx_description
1 polymer ?
#
loop_
_entity_poly.entity_id
_entity_poly.type
_entity_poly.pdbx_seq_one_letter_code
_entity_poly.pdbx_strand_id
1 'polypeptide(L)'
;MTTRVTFGECPVCRQGTLEAARLPNAGVLVVVCDDCESQWRHPGEATGGDTVIREEYARLVPADAEEVAAAGWPEGTVVDTP
;
A
#
# COMPACT_ATOMS: atom_id res chain seq x y z
N MET A 1 12.45 13.65 -2.31
CA MET A 1 12.78 12.23 -2.49
C MET A 1 12.01 11.46 -1.45
N THR A 2 10.72 11.22 -1.73
CA THR A 2 9.90 10.33 -0.91
C THR A 2 9.82 9.04 -1.69
N THR A 3 10.54 8.03 -1.20
CA THR A 3 10.57 6.72 -1.82
C THR A 3 9.31 5.96 -1.42
N ARG A 4 8.60 5.40 -2.40
CA ARG A 4 7.37 4.63 -2.15
C ARG A 4 7.51 3.23 -2.71
N VAL A 5 6.89 2.25 -2.06
CA VAL A 5 6.82 0.88 -2.56
C VAL A 5 5.45 0.66 -3.20
N THR A 6 5.43 0.13 -4.42
CA THR A 6 4.20 -0.06 -5.20
C THR A 6 4.01 -1.52 -5.60
N PHE A 7 2.75 -1.96 -5.69
CA PHE A 7 2.39 -3.37 -5.97
C PHE A 7 1.60 -3.54 -7.28
N GLY A 8 1.52 -2.49 -8.10
CA GLY A 8 0.81 -2.49 -9.37
C GLY A 8 -0.48 -1.66 -9.35
N GLU A 9 -1.39 -1.95 -10.28
CA GLU A 9 -2.62 -1.20 -10.47
C GLU A 9 -3.72 -1.63 -9.49
N CYS A 10 -4.55 -0.68 -9.06
CA CYS A 10 -5.68 -0.96 -8.19
C CYS A 10 -6.76 -1.78 -8.93
N PRO A 11 -7.20 -2.93 -8.40
CA PRO A 11 -8.25 -3.73 -9.06
C PRO A 11 -9.64 -3.09 -9.00
N VAL A 12 -9.84 -2.11 -8.10
CA VAL A 12 -11.14 -1.45 -7.85
C VAL A 12 -11.38 -0.32 -8.85
N CYS A 13 -10.50 0.67 -8.88
CA CYS A 13 -10.65 1.81 -9.79
C CYS A 13 -9.92 1.64 -11.13
N ARG A 14 -8.96 0.68 -11.21
CA ARG A 14 -8.13 0.41 -12.40
C ARG A 14 -7.46 1.65 -13.00
N GLN A 15 -7.12 2.59 -12.13
CA GLN A 15 -6.54 3.88 -12.50
C GLN A 15 -5.40 4.25 -11.55
N GLY A 16 -5.65 4.12 -10.24
CA GLY A 16 -4.63 4.37 -9.23
C GLY A 16 -3.63 3.22 -9.08
N THR A 17 -2.51 3.55 -8.45
CA THR A 17 -1.46 2.59 -8.09
C THR A 17 -1.64 2.14 -6.64
N LEU A 18 -1.36 0.88 -6.38
CA LEU A 18 -1.32 0.29 -5.04
C LEU A 18 0.02 0.61 -4.38
N GLU A 19 0.00 1.31 -3.26
CA GLU A 19 1.18 1.76 -2.53
C GLU A 19 1.22 1.15 -1.12
N ALA A 20 2.43 0.87 -0.62
CA ALA A 20 2.65 0.49 0.77
C ALA A 20 2.50 1.72 1.67
N ALA A 21 1.65 1.60 2.67
CA ALA A 21 1.49 2.60 3.70
C ALA A 21 1.46 1.95 5.08
N ARG A 22 1.63 2.74 6.13
CA ARG A 22 1.57 2.27 7.51
C ARG A 22 0.82 3.24 8.41
N LEU A 23 0.34 2.71 9.52
CA LEU A 23 -0.16 3.52 10.62
C LEU A 23 1.02 4.03 11.47
N PRO A 24 1.17 5.36 11.65
CA PRO A 24 2.27 5.93 12.40
C PRO A 24 2.25 5.53 13.89
N ASN A 25 1.07 5.25 14.44
CA ASN A 25 0.90 4.91 15.86
C ASN A 25 0.96 3.41 16.17
N ALA A 26 0.72 2.55 15.17
CA ALA A 26 0.56 1.11 15.37
C ALA A 26 1.65 0.28 14.66
N GLY A 27 2.39 0.87 13.72
CA GLY A 27 3.37 0.15 12.90
C GLY A 27 2.74 -0.90 11.98
N VAL A 28 1.42 -0.86 11.82
CA VAL A 28 0.69 -1.79 10.95
C VAL A 28 0.87 -1.32 9.51
N LEU A 29 1.40 -2.21 8.68
CA LEU A 29 1.51 -2.03 7.23
C LEU A 29 0.21 -2.40 6.55
N VAL A 30 -0.16 -1.62 5.56
CA VAL A 30 -1.34 -1.78 4.72
C VAL A 30 -0.99 -1.37 3.29
N VAL A 31 -1.78 -1.83 2.34
CA VAL A 31 -1.72 -1.36 0.96
C VAL A 31 -2.86 -0.39 0.76
N VAL A 32 -2.61 0.76 0.15
CA VAL A 32 -3.62 1.76 -0.16
C VAL A 32 -3.51 2.17 -1.62
N CYS A 33 -4.64 2.41 -2.26
CA CYS A 33 -4.67 3.02 -3.58
C CYS A 33 -4.54 4.55 -3.45
N ASP A 34 -3.59 5.14 -4.18
CA ASP A 34 -3.38 6.60 -4.22
C ASP A 34 -4.59 7.38 -4.78
N ASP A 35 -5.41 6.75 -5.63
CA ASP A 35 -6.53 7.41 -6.33
C ASP A 35 -7.88 7.22 -5.64
N CYS A 36 -8.27 5.97 -5.36
CA CYS A 36 -9.59 5.65 -4.81
C CYS A 36 -9.58 5.33 -3.32
N GLU A 37 -8.43 5.47 -2.66
CA GLU A 37 -8.23 5.31 -1.21
C GLU A 37 -8.70 3.94 -0.66
N SER A 38 -8.86 2.95 -1.54
CA SER A 38 -9.17 1.58 -1.15
C SER A 38 -7.96 0.98 -0.44
N GLN A 39 -8.20 0.19 0.62
CA GLN A 39 -7.17 -0.30 1.52
C GLN A 39 -7.20 -1.83 1.59
N TRP A 40 -6.04 -2.44 1.83
CA TRP A 40 -5.88 -3.88 2.04
C TRP A 40 -4.85 -4.13 3.13
N ARG A 41 -4.98 -5.24 3.86
CA ARG A 41 -3.99 -5.61 4.90
C ARG A 41 -2.75 -6.24 4.31
N HIS A 42 -2.86 -6.79 3.10
CA HIS A 42 -1.75 -7.42 2.41
C HIS A 42 -1.79 -7.17 0.89
N PRO A 43 -0.65 -6.98 0.22
CA PRO A 43 -0.59 -6.80 -1.24
C PRO A 43 -1.13 -7.99 -2.03
N GLY A 44 -1.03 -9.20 -1.47
CA GLY A 44 -1.65 -10.40 -2.04
C GLY A 44 -3.19 -10.35 -2.10
N GLU A 45 -3.83 -9.66 -1.16
CA GLU A 45 -5.29 -9.45 -1.18
C GLU A 45 -5.65 -8.41 -2.25
N ALA A 46 -4.86 -7.34 -2.33
CA ALA A 46 -5.04 -6.27 -3.31
C ALA A 46 -4.88 -6.76 -4.75
N THR A 47 -3.97 -7.69 -5.01
CA THR A 47 -3.81 -8.27 -6.36
C THR A 47 -4.93 -9.24 -6.74
N GLY A 48 -5.55 -9.90 -5.76
CA GLY A 48 -6.73 -10.76 -5.97
C GLY A 48 -8.05 -9.99 -6.08
N GLY A 49 -8.09 -8.71 -5.67
CA GLY A 49 -9.32 -7.93 -5.57
C GLY A 49 -10.23 -8.37 -4.42
N ASP A 50 -9.72 -9.18 -3.49
CA ASP A 50 -10.47 -9.70 -2.35
C ASP A 50 -10.26 -8.80 -1.12
N THR A 51 -11.16 -8.91 -0.15
CA THR A 51 -11.05 -8.23 1.16
C THR A 51 -10.75 -6.71 1.10
N VAL A 52 -11.40 -5.94 0.21
CA VAL A 52 -11.20 -4.49 0.22
C VAL A 52 -11.71 -3.88 1.52
N ILE A 53 -10.87 -3.07 2.14
CA ILE A 53 -11.18 -2.33 3.35
C ILE A 53 -11.37 -0.88 2.95
N ARG A 54 -12.47 -0.29 3.41
CA ARG A 54 -12.78 1.12 3.19
C ARG A 54 -12.80 1.83 4.53
N GLU A 55 -12.05 2.92 4.62
CA GLU A 55 -12.09 3.88 5.73
C GLU A 55 -11.64 3.34 7.11
N GLU A 56 -10.99 2.17 7.18
CA GLU A 56 -10.47 1.63 8.45
C GLU A 56 -9.26 2.43 8.97
N TYR A 57 -8.44 2.98 8.06
CA TYR A 57 -7.23 3.73 8.42
C TYR A 57 -7.22 5.13 7.80
N ALA A 58 -7.56 6.14 8.60
CA ALA A 58 -7.68 7.53 8.17
C ALA A 58 -6.36 8.34 8.19
N ARG A 59 -5.29 7.81 8.82
CA ARG A 59 -3.97 8.47 8.90
C ARG A 59 -2.87 7.49 8.55
N LEU A 60 -2.74 7.26 7.25
CA LEU A 60 -1.67 6.44 6.69
C LEU A 60 -0.50 7.34 6.27
N VAL A 61 0.72 6.85 6.49
CA VAL A 61 1.94 7.45 5.97
C VAL A 61 2.61 6.45 5.02
N PRO A 62 3.37 6.90 4.02
CA PRO A 62 4.12 5.99 3.14
C PRO A 62 5.01 5.07 3.97
N ALA A 63 5.07 3.80 3.58
CA ALA A 63 6.00 2.84 4.13
C ALA A 63 7.24 2.72 3.23
N ASP A 64 8.41 2.69 3.84
CA ASP A 64 9.67 2.55 3.12
C ASP A 64 9.96 1.08 2.76
N ALA A 65 10.85 0.87 1.78
CA ALA A 65 11.20 -0.47 1.30
C ALA A 65 11.76 -1.38 2.40
N GLU A 66 12.51 -0.82 3.37
CA GLU A 66 13.00 -1.58 4.53
C GLU A 66 11.86 -2.08 5.41
N GLU A 67 10.80 -1.29 5.63
CA GLU A 67 9.66 -1.70 6.45
C GLU A 67 8.87 -2.82 5.77
N VAL A 68 8.63 -2.68 4.47
CA VAL A 68 7.95 -3.71 3.66
C VAL A 68 8.75 -5.01 3.65
N ALA A 69 10.08 -4.93 3.48
CA ALA A 69 10.96 -6.10 3.52
C ALA A 69 10.99 -6.76 4.91
N ALA A 70 11.05 -5.96 5.98
CA ALA A 70 11.02 -6.46 7.36
C ALA A 70 9.71 -7.18 7.69
N ALA A 71 8.60 -6.81 7.04
CA ALA A 71 7.31 -7.48 7.19
C ALA A 71 7.17 -8.76 6.36
N GLY A 72 8.17 -9.12 5.55
CA GLY A 72 8.14 -10.32 4.70
C GLY A 72 7.12 -10.23 3.56
N TRP A 73 6.77 -9.02 3.14
CA TRP A 73 5.88 -8.80 1.99
C TRP A 73 6.61 -9.14 0.68
N PRO A 74 5.87 -9.47 -0.40
CA PRO A 74 6.48 -9.67 -1.71
C PRO A 74 7.24 -8.42 -2.18
N GLU A 75 8.29 -8.61 -2.97
CA GLU A 75 9.06 -7.52 -3.57
C GLU A 75 8.12 -6.57 -4.35
N GLY A 76 7.99 -5.34 -3.85
CA GLY A 76 7.28 -4.26 -4.53
C GLY A 76 8.25 -3.40 -5.34
N THR A 77 7.71 -2.63 -6.28
CA THR A 77 8.50 -1.69 -7.09
C THR A 77 8.74 -0.42 -6.29
N VAL A 78 10.01 -0.11 -6.05
CA VAL A 78 10.42 1.13 -5.39
C VAL A 78 10.40 2.26 -6.41
N VAL A 79 9.52 3.25 -6.21
CA VAL A 79 9.42 4.43 -7.07
C VAL A 79 9.88 5.66 -6.29
N ASP A 80 10.78 6.42 -6.90
CA ASP A 80 11.21 7.71 -6.37
C ASP A 80 10.45 8.80 -7.12
N THR A 81 9.56 9.50 -6.42
CA THR A 81 8.84 10.64 -7.01
C THR A 81 9.56 11.93 -6.63
N PRO A 82 9.95 12.78 -7.61
CA PRO A 82 10.74 13.99 -7.39
C PRO A 82 10.01 15.05 -6.56
#